data_AF-W1I7X2-F1
#
_entry.id   AF-W1I7X2-F1
#
_cell.length_a   1.000
_cell.length_b   1.000
_cell.length_c   1.000
_cell.angle_alpha   90.00
_cell.angle_beta   90.00
_cell.angle_gamma   90.00
#
_symmetry.space_group_name_H-M   'P 1'
#
loop_
_entity.id
_entity.type
_entity.pdbx_description
1 polymer ?
#
loop_
_entity_poly.entity_id
_entity_poly.type
_entity_poly.pdbx_seq_one_letter_code
_entity_poly.pdbx_strand_id
1 'polypeptide(L)' 'MAELNVIKQVENLSHSRIVQSAWDKGRPLSIHGWVYRLSTGLIHDLNVSRHQSDDIQPIYRAEPKIP' A
#
# COMPACT_ATOMS: atom_id res chain seq x y z
N MET A 1 -16.61 -6.32 5.86
CA MET A 1 -15.49 -7.31 5.88
C MET A 1 -14.52 -7.08 4.72
N ALA A 2 -14.97 -7.08 3.46
CA ALA A 2 -14.09 -6.88 2.31
C ALA A 2 -13.30 -5.55 2.34
N GLU A 3 -13.94 -4.44 2.71
CA GLU A 3 -13.28 -3.12 2.82
C GLU A 3 -12.13 -3.12 3.85
N LEU A 4 -12.39 -3.60 5.06
CA LEU A 4 -11.35 -3.71 6.11
C LEU A 4 -10.21 -4.65 5.69
N ASN A 5 -10.53 -5.75 5.01
CA ASN A 5 -9.52 -6.66 4.49
C ASN A 5 -8.63 -5.95 3.45
N VAL A 6 -9.22 -5.18 2.52
CA VAL A 6 -8.45 -4.43 1.51
C VAL A 6 -7.57 -3.38 2.17
N ILE A 7 -8.10 -2.61 3.13
CA ILE A 7 -7.32 -1.62 3.90
C ILE A 7 -6.11 -2.29 4.56
N LYS A 8 -6.34 -3.43 5.24
CA LYS A 8 -5.25 -4.16 5.91
C LYS A 8 -4.23 -4.73 4.93
N GLN A 9 -4.65 -5.17 3.75
CA GLN A 9 -3.74 -5.71 2.75
C GLN A 9 -2.90 -4.64 2.06
N VAL A 10 -3.45 -3.44 1.82
CA VAL A 10 -2.65 -2.30 1.35
C VAL A 10 -1.57 -1.95 2.38
N GLU A 11 -1.92 -1.93 3.66
CA GLU A 11 -0.96 -1.72 4.75
C GLU A 11 0.12 -2.83 4.76
N ASN A 12 -0.27 -4.10 4.77
CA ASN A 12 0.66 -5.23 4.79
C ASN A 12 1.63 -5.23 3.60
N LEU A 13 1.14 -4.91 2.39
CA LEU A 13 1.97 -4.80 1.20
C LEU A 13 2.97 -3.64 1.32
N SER A 14 2.52 -2.48 1.82
CA SER A 14 3.40 -1.33 2.05
C SER A 14 4.52 -1.64 3.05
N HIS A 15 4.27 -2.51 4.02
CA HIS A 15 5.27 -2.93 5.02
C HIS A 15 6.26 -3.98 4.47
N SER A 16 5.98 -4.59 3.32
CA SER A 16 6.84 -5.62 2.75
C SER A 16 8.18 -5.06 2.25
N ARG A 17 9.27 -5.81 2.45
CA ARG A 17 10.61 -5.42 1.98
C ARG A 17 10.69 -5.19 0.47
N ILE A 18 9.87 -5.88 -0.32
CA ILE A 18 9.89 -5.78 -1.78
C ILE A 18 9.43 -4.39 -2.21
N VAL A 19 8.34 -3.91 -1.62
CA VAL A 19 7.77 -2.58 -1.91
C VAL A 19 8.70 -1.49 -1.38
N GLN A 20 9.12 -1.59 -0.12
CA GLN A 20 10.00 -0.57 0.48
C GLN A 20 11.35 -0.48 -0.24
N SER A 21 11.96 -1.60 -0.63
CA SER A 21 13.18 -1.58 -1.44
C SER A 21 12.97 -0.98 -2.83
N ALA A 22 11.75 -1.01 -3.39
CA ALA A 22 11.46 -0.31 -4.63
C ALA A 22 11.40 1.20 -4.43
N TRP A 23 10.74 1.66 -3.38
CA TRP A 23 10.71 3.06 -3.00
C TRP A 23 12.09 3.62 -2.67
N ASP A 24 12.90 2.89 -1.89
CA ASP A 24 14.27 3.30 -1.53
C ASP A 24 15.19 3.43 -2.76
N LYS A 25 14.92 2.64 -3.80
CA LYS A 25 15.65 2.70 -5.08
C LYS A 25 15.06 3.75 -6.04
N GLY A 26 14.12 4.57 -5.58
CA GLY A 26 13.45 5.59 -6.39
C GLY A 26 12.58 5.04 -7.52
N ARG A 27 12.18 3.75 -7.47
CA ARG A 27 11.29 3.19 -8.49
C ARG A 27 9.87 3.72 -8.27
N PRO A 28 9.19 4.20 -9.33
CA PRO A 28 7.80 4.61 -9.22
C PRO A 28 6.92 3.38 -8.97
N LEU A 29 6.33 3.31 -7.77
CA LEU A 29 5.44 2.22 -7.35
C LEU A 29 4.32 2.79 -6.48
N SER A 30 3.08 2.43 -6.76
CA SER A 30 1.92 2.82 -5.96
C SER A 30 1.04 1.61 -5.66
N ILE A 31 0.49 1.58 -4.45
CA ILE A 31 -0.46 0.56 -4.00
C ILE A 31 -1.81 1.27 -3.80
N HIS A 32 -2.86 0.72 -4.38
CA HIS A 32 -4.23 1.25 -4.29
C HIS A 32 -5.16 0.23 -3.65
N GLY A 33 -6.18 0.70 -2.94
CA GLY A 33 -7.16 -0.14 -2.26
C GLY A 33 -8.57 0.18 -2.72
N TRP A 34 -9.13 -0.70 -3.55
CA TRP A 34 -10.47 -0.54 -4.10
C TRP A 34 -11.37 -1.72 -3.75
N VAL A 35 -12.68 -1.46 -3.70
CA VAL A 35 -13.70 -2.51 -3.53
C VAL A 35 -14.74 -2.37 -4.62
N TYR A 36 -15.09 -3.51 -5.21
CA TYR A 36 -16.16 -3.58 -6.21
C TYR A 36 -17.47 -3.98 -5.54
N ARG A 37 -18.51 -3.15 -5.69
CA ARG A 37 -19.84 -3.42 -5.14
C ARG A 37 -20.68 -4.17 -6.17
N LEU A 38 -20.88 -5.47 -5.95
CA LEU A 38 -21.67 -6.33 -6.87
C LEU A 38 -23.10 -5.84 -7.08
N SER A 39 -23.72 -5.24 -6.06
CA SER A 39 -25.12 -4.78 -6.14
C SER A 39 -25.30 -3.53 -7.01
N THR A 40 -24.25 -2.73 -7.21
CA THR A 40 -24.33 -1.48 -8.00
C THR A 40 -23.43 -1.49 -9.23
N GLY A 41 -22.51 -2.46 -9.33
CA GLY A 41 -21.51 -2.53 -10.40
C GLY A 41 -20.46 -1.43 -10.36
N LEU A 42 -20.31 -0.73 -9.22
CA LEU A 42 -19.40 0.40 -9.08
C LEU A 42 -18.15 0.01 -8.29
N ILE A 43 -17.01 0.53 -8.72
CA ILE A 43 -15.77 0.52 -7.94
C ILE A 43 -15.84 1.67 -6.93
N HIS A 44 -15.48 1.37 -5.69
CA HIS A 44 -15.32 2.33 -4.62
C HIS A 44 -13.85 2.41 -4.22
N ASP A 45 -13.27 3.60 -4.35
CA ASP A 45 -11.94 3.87 -3.82
C ASP A 45 -12.01 4.07 -2.30
N LEU A 46 -11.21 3.31 -1.56
CA LEU A 46 -11.13 3.40 -0.11
C LEU A 46 -10.20 4.53 0.37
N ASN A 47 -9.54 5.24 -0.55
CA ASN A 47 -8.62 6.35 -0.26
C ASN A 47 -7.46 5.97 0.68
N VAL A 48 -6.95 4.74 0.54
CA VAL A 48 -5.85 4.20 1.35
C VAL A 48 -4.55 4.02 0.58
N SER A 49 -4.38 4.73 -0.54
CA SER A 49 -3.23 4.57 -1.42
C SER A 49 -1.89 4.86 -0.72
N ARG A 50 -0.83 4.20 -1.18
CA ARG A 50 0.57 4.40 -0.73
C ARG A 50 1.47 4.53 -1.95
N HIS A 51 2.33 5.53 -1.95
CA HIS A 51 3.13 5.97 -3.09
C HIS A 51 4.63 5.99 -2.77
N GLN A 52 4.98 6.11 -1.50
CA GLN A 52 6.37 6.20 -1.04
C GLN A 52 6.54 5.70 0.40
N SER A 53 7.79 5.47 0.81
CA SER A 53 8.14 5.06 2.18
C SER A 53 7.64 6.06 3.25
N ASP A 54 7.45 7.34 2.88
CA ASP A 54 6.94 8.36 3.79
C ASP A 54 5.46 8.21 4.15
N ASP A 55 4.69 7.49 3.33
CA ASP A 55 3.27 7.23 3.60
C ASP A 55 3.05 6.15 4.68
N ILE A 56 4.14 5.55 5.18
CA ILE A 56 4.15 4.51 6.21
C ILE A 56 4.68 5.08 7.53
N GLN A 57 4.15 4.61 8.65
CA GLN A 57 4.66 4.99 9.97
C GLN A 57 6.13 4.56 10.13
N PRO A 58 6.97 5.38 10.81
CA PRO A 58 8.40 5.08 10.98
C PRO A 58 8.70 3.70 11.55
N ILE A 59 7.85 3.20 12.46
CA ILE A 59 8.03 1.88 13.10
C ILE A 59 7.96 0.69 12.11
N TYR A 60 7.40 0.90 10.91
CA TYR A 60 7.29 -0.12 9.86
C TYR A 60 8.26 0.11 8.70
N ARG A 61 9.05 1.20 8.73
CA ARG A 61 10.02 1.48 7.68
C ARG A 61 11.19 0.51 7.79
N ALA A 62 11.51 -0.15 6.69
CA ALA A 62 12.69 -0.99 6.58
C ALA A 62 13.94 -0.10 6.59
N GLU A 63 15.01 -0.58 7.22
CA GLU A 63 16.30 0.09 7.10
C GLU A 63 16.76 0.06 5.63
N PRO A 64 17.23 1.20 5.09
CA PRO A 64 17.78 1.22 3.75
C PRO A 64 18.97 0.26 3.67
N LYS A 65 18.98 -0.65 2.71
CA LYS A 65 20.19 -1.42 2.41
C LYS A 65 21.23 -0.44 1.87
N ILE A 66 22.23 -0.14 2.69
CA ILE A 66 23.45 0.57 2.29
C ILE A 66 24.09 -0.27 1.17
N PRO A 67 24.45 0.33 0.02
CA PRO A 67 25.08 -0.39 -1.09
C PRO A 67 26.44 -0.99 -0.71
#